data_AF-A0A938SB85-F1
#
_entry.id   AF-A0A938SB85-F1
#
_cell.length_a   1.000
_cell.length_b   1.000
_cell.length_c   1.000
_cell.angle_alpha   90.00
_cell.angle_beta   90.00
_cell.angle_gamma   90.00
#
_symmetry.space_group_name_H-M   'P 1'
#
loop_
_entity.id
_entity.type
_entity.pdbx_description
1 polymer ?
#
loop_
_entity_poly.entity_id
_entity_poly.type
_entity_poly.pdbx_seq_one_letter_code
_entity_poly.pdbx_strand_id
1 'polypeptide(L)' 'MTYYGKVEGGKVVLPPEANLPDGIEVRVEPVDVPDSRKEFVAELLRIADSISGLPSDLAAQHDHYIHGTPKR' A
#
# COMPACT_ATOMS: atom_id res chain seq x y z
N MET A 1 -9.41 -13.64 -21.85
CA MET A 1 -10.18 -13.43 -20.62
C MET A 1 -9.26 -13.74 -19.46
N THR A 2 -9.15 -12.84 -18.48
CA THR A 2 -8.27 -13.00 -17.32
C THR A 2 -9.12 -12.84 -16.07
N TYR A 3 -8.96 -13.73 -15.10
CA TYR A 3 -9.68 -13.68 -13.82
C TYR A 3 -8.67 -13.50 -12.69
N TYR A 4 -9.03 -12.68 -11.71
CA TYR A 4 -8.24 -12.45 -10.51
C TYR A 4 -8.83 -13.25 -9.37
N GLY A 5 -8.11 -14.26 -8.90
CA GLY A 5 -8.49 -15.07 -7.75
C GLY A 5 -7.63 -14.76 -6.53
N LYS A 6 -8.12 -15.17 -5.35
CA LYS A 6 -7.33 -15.17 -4.11
C LYS A 6 -6.97 -16.59 -3.73
N VAL A 7 -5.80 -16.77 -3.12
CA VAL A 7 -5.42 -18.08 -2.57
C VAL A 7 -5.97 -18.21 -1.15
N GLU A 8 -6.83 -19.19 -0.93
CA GLU A 8 -7.39 -19.54 0.38
C GLU A 8 -7.17 -21.03 0.62
N GLY A 9 -6.48 -21.38 1.71
CA GLY A 9 -6.21 -22.79 2.05
C GLY A 9 -5.47 -23.57 0.97
N GLY A 10 -4.62 -22.90 0.18
CA GLY A 10 -3.87 -23.51 -0.93
C GLY A 10 -4.67 -23.69 -2.23
N LYS A 11 -5.90 -23.18 -2.30
CA LYS A 11 -6.74 -23.20 -3.52
C LYS A 11 -6.93 -21.79 -4.06
N VAL A 12 -6.95 -21.64 -5.38
CA VAL A 12 -7.32 -20.37 -6.03
C VAL A 12 -8.84 -20.27 -6.05
N VAL A 13 -9.39 -19.30 -5.33
CA VAL A 13 -10.82 -18.96 -5.32
C VAL A 13 -11.05 -17.88 -6.36
N LEU A 14 -11.78 -18.23 -7.41
CA LEU A 14 -12.18 -17.31 -8.48
C LEU A 14 -13.50 -16.60 -8.11
N PRO A 15 -13.72 -15.37 -8.59
CA PRO A 15 -14.95 -14.64 -8.31
C PRO A 15 -16.14 -15.26 -9.07
N PRO A 16 -17.41 -15.03 -8.64
CA PRO A 16 -18.60 -15.69 -9.19
C PRO A 16 -18.81 -15.50 -10.70
N GLU A 17 -18.32 -14.39 -11.26
CA GLU A 17 -18.34 -14.09 -12.69
C GLU A 17 -17.39 -14.96 -13.53
N ALA A 18 -16.47 -15.69 -12.89
CA ALA A 18 -15.55 -16.60 -13.57
C ALA A 18 -16.22 -17.93 -13.92
N ASN A 19 -16.98 -17.93 -15.01
CA ASN A 19 -17.69 -19.12 -15.50
C ASN A 19 -16.78 -19.98 -16.39
N LEU A 20 -15.84 -20.71 -15.78
CA LEU A 20 -14.94 -21.63 -16.47
C LEU A 20 -15.55 -23.04 -16.57
N PRO A 21 -15.49 -23.71 -17.74
CA PRO A 21 -15.96 -25.09 -17.86
C PRO A 21 -15.15 -26.06 -17.00
N ASP A 22 -15.82 -27.08 -16.45
CA ASP A 22 -15.16 -28.15 -15.71
C ASP A 22 -14.10 -28.87 -16.57
N GLY A 23 -12.93 -29.12 -15.99
CA GLY A 23 -11.83 -29.83 -16.64
C GLY A 23 -10.94 -28.98 -17.55
N ILE A 24 -11.17 -27.67 -17.65
CA ILE A 24 -10.30 -26.78 -18.41
C ILE A 24 -8.94 -26.63 -17.72
N GLU A 25 -7.86 -26.73 -18.50
CA GLU A 25 -6.51 -26.45 -18.01
C GLU A 25 -6.32 -24.94 -17.87
N VAL A 26 -5.80 -24.50 -16.71
CA VAL A 26 -5.58 -23.09 -16.41
C VAL A 26 -4.14 -22.85 -16.01
N ARG A 27 -3.61 -21.69 -16.39
CA ARG A 27 -2.31 -21.19 -15.94
C ARG A 27 -2.54 -20.17 -14.83
N VAL A 28 -1.87 -20.37 -13.69
CA VAL A 28 -1.87 -19.41 -12.58
C VAL A 28 -0.63 -18.54 -12.72
N GLU A 29 -0.83 -17.24 -12.79
CA GLU A 29 0.24 -16.25 -12.71
C GLU A 29 0.08 -15.47 -11.39
N PRO A 30 1.14 -15.35 -10.57
CA PRO A 30 1.09 -14.48 -9.40
C PRO A 30 0.89 -13.04 -9.87
N VAL A 31 -0.02 -12.35 -9.20
CA VAL A 31 -0.26 -10.94 -9.47
C VAL A 31 0.64 -10.14 -8.54
N ASP A 32 1.55 -9.36 -9.12
CA ASP A 32 2.24 -8.30 -8.38
C ASP A 32 1.20 -7.25 -8.02
N VAL A 33 0.62 -7.41 -6.83
CA VAL A 33 -0.18 -6.35 -6.22
C VAL A 33 0.83 -5.43 -5.56
N PRO A 34 1.06 -4.22 -6.09
CA PRO A 34 1.87 -3.24 -5.38
C PRO A 34 1.30 -3.10 -3.99
N ASP A 35 2.16 -3.26 -2.98
CA ASP A 35 1.79 -2.99 -1.61
C ASP A 35 1.60 -1.48 -1.49
N SER A 36 0.42 -1.01 -1.87
CA SER A 36 0.06 0.41 -1.97
C SER A 36 0.38 1.17 -0.68
N ARG A 37 0.38 0.48 0.46
CA ARG A 37 0.83 1.03 1.74
C ARG A 37 2.34 1.26 1.76
N LYS A 38 3.15 0.31 1.28
CA LYS A 38 4.61 0.49 1.17
C LYS A 38 4.96 1.60 0.19
N GLU A 39 4.28 1.67 -0.96
CA GLU A 39 4.50 2.73 -1.94
C GLU A 39 4.17 4.11 -1.36
N PHE A 40 3.04 4.22 -0.67
CA PHE A 40 2.63 5.45 0.00
C PHE A 40 3.63 5.88 1.10
N VAL A 41 4.07 4.94 1.95
CA VAL A 41 5.10 5.23 2.97
C VAL A 41 6.42 5.65 2.33
N ALA A 42 6.83 5.01 1.24
CA ALA A 42 8.05 5.37 0.53
C ALA A 42 7.99 6.77 -0.09
N GLU A 43 6.82 7.21 -0.55
CA GLU A 43 6.62 8.60 -1.00
C GLU A 43 6.73 9.60 0.15
N LEU A 44 6.08 9.32 1.29
CA LEU A 44 6.16 10.19 2.47
C LEU A 44 7.60 10.33 3.01
N LEU A 45 8.36 9.24 3.00
CA LEU A 45 9.77 9.26 3.41
C LEU A 45 10.63 10.09 2.46
N ARG A 46 10.38 10.04 1.15
CA ARG A 46 11.08 10.90 0.18
C ARG A 46 10.82 12.38 0.42
N ILE A 47 9.57 12.74 0.75
CA ILE A 47 9.23 14.12 1.11
C ILE A 47 9.94 14.53 2.40
N ALA A 48 9.94 13.68 3.42
CA ALA A 48 10.61 13.95 4.69
C ALA A 48 12.13 14.14 4.52
N ASP A 49 12.78 13.32 3.69
CA ASP A 49 14.22 13.38 3.42
C ASP A 49 14.62 14.62 2.59
N SER A 50 13.69 15.18 1.81
CA SER A 50 13.96 16.39 1.01
C SER A 50 14.15 17.67 1.84
N ILE A 51 13.82 17.65 3.14
CA ILE A 51 13.86 18.82 4.02
C ILE A 51 14.95 18.64 5.06
N SER A 52 15.95 19.53 5.05
CA SER A 52 17.04 19.53 6.02
C SER A 52 16.84 20.58 7.13
N GLY A 53 17.47 20.36 8.28
CA GLY A 53 17.48 21.33 9.39
C GLY A 53 16.19 21.41 10.22
N LEU A 54 15.29 20.45 10.06
CA LEU A 54 14.06 20.40 10.87
C LEU A 54 14.37 20.00 12.33
N PRO A 55 13.67 20.60 13.30
CA PRO A 55 13.72 20.16 14.70
C PRO A 55 13.27 18.71 14.85
N SER A 56 13.92 17.95 15.73
CA SER A 56 13.58 16.55 16.00
C SER A 56 12.18 16.37 16.63
N ASP A 57 11.66 17.43 17.23
CA ASP A 57 10.33 17.48 17.85
C ASP A 57 9.27 18.15 16.96
N LEU A 58 9.58 18.46 15.70
CA LEU A 58 8.66 19.18 14.79
C LEU A 58 7.29 18.52 14.70
N ALA A 59 7.23 17.18 14.61
CA ALA A 59 5.94 16.47 14.51
C ALA A 59 5.08 16.67 15.78
N ALA A 60 5.70 16.62 16.95
CA ALA A 60 5.02 16.81 18.23
C ALA A 60 4.70 18.29 18.50
N GLN A 61 5.48 19.20 17.96
CA GLN A 61 5.43 20.65 18.22
C GLN A 61 5.08 21.47 16.96
N HIS A 62 4.35 20.89 16.00
CA HIS A 62 4.13 21.54 14.70
C HIS A 62 3.43 22.90 14.84
N ASP A 63 2.46 23.04 15.76
CA ASP A 63 1.79 24.32 16.04
C ASP A 63 2.78 25.41 16.50
N HIS A 64 3.79 25.03 17.30
CA HIS A 64 4.81 25.97 17.74
C HIS A 64 5.64 26.48 16.55
N TYR A 65 6.06 25.57 15.67
CA TYR A 65 6.93 25.91 14.54
C TYR A 65 6.20 26.56 13.36
N ILE A 66 4.92 26.22 13.13
CA ILE A 66 4.11 26.73 12.02
C ILE A 66 3.35 28.00 12.44
N HIS A 67 2.85 28.04 13.68
CA HIS A 67 1.92 29.08 14.15
C HIS A 67 2.44 29.89 15.34
N GLY A 68 3.61 29.58 15.89
CA GLY A 68 4.21 30.33 16.99
C GLY A 68 3.56 30.10 18.36
N THR A 69 2.75 29.06 18.52
CA THR A 69 2.13 28.72 19.82
C THR A 69 3.20 28.31 20.84
N PRO A 70 2.93 28.37 22.15
CA PRO A 70 3.80 27.72 23.13
C PRO A 70 3.98 26.23 22.83
N LYS A 71 5.15 25.67 23.17
CA LYS A 71 5.38 24.22 23.08
C LYS A 71 4.47 23.47 24.07
N ARG A 72 3.99 22.30 23.64
CA ARG A 72 3.11 21.42 24.40
C ARG A 72 3.86 20.36 25.18
#